data_AF-A0A961YB98-F1
#
_entry.id   AF-A0A961YB98-F1
#
_cell.length_a   1.000
_cell.length_b   1.000
_cell.length_c   1.000
_cell.angle_alpha   90.00
_cell.angle_beta   90.00
_cell.angle_gamma   90.00
#
_symmetry.space_group_name_H-M   'P 1'
#
loop_
_entity.id
_entity.type
_entity.pdbx_description
1 polymer ?
#
loop_
_entity_poly.entity_id
_entity_poly.type
_entity_poly.pdbx_seq_one_letter_code
_entity_poly.pdbx_strand_id
1 'polypeptide(L)' 'MILKGSQRGGAAQLAAHLMNDRDNDHVTLHQSRGFIADTLPEALDEAHAISKATKCKQYL' A
#
# COMPACT_ATOMS: atom_id res chain seq x y z
N MET A 1 -7.96 -8.68 22.71
CA MET A 1 -7.58 -8.29 21.33
C MET A 1 -8.50 -9.04 20.36
N ILE A 2 -9.29 -8.35 19.55
CA ILE A 2 -10.08 -8.97 18.48
C ILE A 2 -9.33 -8.74 17.18
N LEU A 3 -8.82 -9.81 16.55
CA LEU A 3 -8.15 -9.73 15.25
C LEU A 3 -9.20 -9.57 14.14
N LYS A 4 -9.64 -8.33 13.92
CA LYS A 4 -10.45 -7.97 12.75
C LYS A 4 -9.51 -7.64 11.59
N GLY A 5 -9.18 -8.63 10.77
CA GLY A 5 -8.51 -8.42 9.50
C GLY A 5 -9.51 -7.95 8.44
N SER A 6 -9.84 -6.65 8.43
CA SER A 6 -10.58 -6.06 7.32
C SER A 6 -9.62 -5.69 6.19
N GLN A 7 -9.98 -5.97 4.93
CA GLN A 7 -9.27 -5.43 3.78
C GLN A 7 -9.29 -3.89 3.89
N ARG A 8 -8.11 -3.28 4.08
CA ARG A 8 -7.99 -1.83 4.18
C ARG A 8 -8.19 -1.23 2.78
N GLY A 9 -8.95 -0.14 2.69
CA GLY A 9 -9.44 0.38 1.43
C GLY A 9 -8.38 1.17 0.66
N GLY A 10 -8.04 0.71 -0.55
CA GLY A 10 -7.27 1.48 -1.55
C GLY A 10 -5.78 1.72 -1.23
N ALA A 11 -5.01 1.93 -2.29
CA ALA A 11 -3.56 2.18 -2.24
C ALA A 11 -3.14 3.24 -1.21
N ALA A 12 -3.75 4.43 -1.27
CA ALA A 12 -3.36 5.56 -0.44
C ALA A 12 -3.56 5.32 1.07
N GLN A 13 -4.71 4.77 1.50
CA GLN A 13 -4.95 4.54 2.93
C GLN A 13 -4.06 3.41 3.47
N LEU A 14 -3.81 2.39 2.65
CA LEU A 14 -2.90 1.31 3.02
C LEU A 14 -1.48 1.84 3.17
N ALA A 15 -0.97 2.62 2.21
CA ALA A 15 0.35 3.22 2.29
C ALA A 15 0.50 4.12 3.52
N ALA A 16 -0.47 5.00 3.76
CA ALA A 16 -0.47 5.89 4.92
C ALA A 16 -0.46 5.11 6.24
N HIS A 17 -1.21 4.01 6.33
CA HIS A 17 -1.22 3.17 7.52
C HIS A 17 0.11 2.45 7.75
N LEU A 18 0.68 1.86 6.70
CA LEU A 18 1.96 1.15 6.80
C LEU A 18 3.12 2.09 7.15
N MET A 19 3.09 3.32 6.61
CA MET A 19 4.14 4.33 6.84
C MET A 19 3.88 5.23 8.06
N ASN A 20 2.86 4.93 8.88
CA ASN A 20 2.52 5.73 10.05
C ASN A 20 3.51 5.49 11.21
N ASP A 21 4.60 6.24 11.24
CA ASP A 21 5.63 6.20 12.29
C ASP A 21 5.17 6.74 13.65
N ARG A 22 3.99 7.36 13.72
CA ARG A 22 3.42 7.86 14.98
C ARG A 22 2.70 6.77 15.76
N ASP A 23 1.94 5.94 15.04
CA ASP A 23 1.12 4.88 15.64
C ASP A 23 1.82 3.51 15.58
N ASN A 24 2.75 3.31 14.65
CA ASN A 24 3.53 2.08 14.55
C ASN A 24 4.81 2.19 15.38
N ASP A 25 5.08 1.21 16.24
CA ASP A 25 6.29 1.17 17.08
C ASP A 25 7.59 1.23 16.24
N HIS A 26 7.58 0.59 15.06
CA HIS A 26 8.69 0.59 14.11
C HIS A 26 8.18 0.60 12.68
N VAL A 27 8.76 1.46 11.85
CA VAL A 27 8.52 1.50 10.40
C VAL A 27 9.87 1.42 9.69
N THR A 28 10.03 0.41 8.84
CA THR A 28 11.21 0.29 7.97
C THR A 28 10.76 -0.30 6.64
N LEU A 29 10.88 0.48 5.58
CA LEU A 29 10.69 -0.01 4.22
C LEU A 29 12.03 -0.58 3.74
N HIS A 30 12.07 -1.86 3.39
CA HIS A 30 13.30 -2.50 2.91
C HIS A 30 13.58 -2.19 1.44
N GLN A 31 12.90 -2.88 0.52
CA GLN A 31 13.09 -2.68 -0.90
C GLN A 31 11.76 -2.80 -1.64
N SER A 32 11.44 -1.79 -2.43
CA SER A 32 10.40 -1.84 -3.45
C SER A 32 11.06 -2.25 -4.78
N ARG A 33 10.48 -3.22 -5.50
CA ARG A 33 10.98 -3.70 -6.79
C ARG A 33 9.83 -3.86 -7.77
N GLY A 34 10.11 -3.62 -9.05
CA GLY A 34 9.12 -3.76 -10.13
C GLY A 34 8.19 -2.55 -10.29
N PHE A 35 8.46 -1.45 -9.58
CA PHE A 35 7.80 -0.16 -9.70
C PHE A 35 8.79 0.86 -10.21
N ILE A 36 8.29 1.93 -10.85
CA ILE A 36 9.12 3.06 -11.24
C ILE A 36 9.37 3.95 -10.01
N ALA A 37 8.37 4.05 -9.14
CA ALA A 37 8.43 4.75 -7.88
C ALA A 37 9.44 4.17 -6.88
N ASP A 38 10.12 5.08 -6.19
CA ASP A 38 11.07 4.78 -5.11
C ASP A 38 10.42 4.71 -3.72
N THR A 39 9.18 5.20 -3.59
CA THR A 39 8.45 5.23 -2.31
C THR A 39 7.28 4.26 -2.29
N LEU A 40 6.96 3.70 -1.12
CA LEU A 40 5.82 2.80 -0.97
C LEU A 40 4.48 3.44 -1.39
N PRO A 41 4.16 4.69 -1.02
CA PRO A 41 2.90 5.32 -1.45
C PRO A 41 2.78 5.43 -2.97
N GLU A 42 3.83 5.90 -3.64
CA GLU A 42 3.83 6.06 -5.09
C GLU A 42 3.78 4.69 -5.80
N ALA A 43 4.46 3.66 -5.28
CA ALA A 43 4.38 2.31 -5.82
C ALA A 43 2.96 1.71 -5.72
N LEU A 44 2.25 1.94 -4.60
CA LEU A 44 0.86 1.49 -4.48
C LEU A 44 -0.08 2.30 -5.39
N ASP A 45 0.20 3.59 -5.61
CA ASP A 45 -0.55 4.41 -6.57
C ASP A 45 -0.31 3.96 -8.02
N GLU A 46 0.90 3.53 -8.38
CA GLU A 46 1.19 2.89 -9.66
C GLU A 46 0.36 1.61 -9.85
N ALA A 47 0.33 0.73 -8.85
CA ALA A 47 -0.49 -0.48 -8.89
C ALA A 47 -1.99 -0.15 -9.08
N HIS A 48 -2.47 0.91 -8.44
CA HIS A 48 -3.83 1.41 -8.61
C HIS A 48 -4.08 1.99 -10.01
N ALA A 49 -3.13 2.74 -10.56
CA ALA A 49 -3.24 3.28 -11.91
C ALA A 49 -3.29 2.16 -12.97
N ILE A 50 -2.43 1.14 -12.83
CA ILE A 50 -2.41 -0.03 -13.71
C ILE A 50 -3.72 -0.81 -13.61
N SER A 51 -4.27 -1.01 -12.41
CA SER A 51 -5.52 -1.76 -12.24
C SER A 51 -6.69 -1.09 -12.98
N LYS A 52 -6.76 0.25 -13.01
CA LYS A 52 -7.76 1.01 -13.78
C LYS A 52 -7.67 0.79 -15.30
N ALA A 53 -6.48 0.47 -15.81
CA ALA A 53 -6.27 0.14 -17.23
C ALA A 53 -6.58 -1.33 -17.55
N THR A 54 -6.96 -2.14 -16.55
CA THR A 54 -7.24 -3.58 -16.70
C THR A 54 -8.61 -3.95 -16.12
N LYS A 55 -8.97 -5.25 -16.14
CA LYS A 55 -10.16 -5.77 -15.45
C LYS A 55 -9.85 -6.24 -14.01
N CYS A 56 -8.71 -5.85 -13.45
CA CYS A 56 -8.29 -6.28 -12.12
C CYS A 56 -9.18 -5.64 -11.05
N LYS A 57 -9.82 -6.48 -10.22
CA LYS A 57 -10.70 -6.04 -9.13
C LYS A 57 -9.99 -6.01 -7.77
N GLN A 58 -8.93 -6.80 -7.60
CA GLN A 58 -8.12 -6.88 -6.40
C GLN A 58 -6.65 -6.75 -6.80
N TYR A 59 -6.16 -5.51 -6.74
CA TYR A 59 -4.80 -5.16 -7.16
C TYR A 59 -3.83 -5.00 -5.96
N LEU A 60 -4.35 -5.16 -4.73
CA LEU A 60 -3.64 -5.12 -3.45
C LEU A 60 -4.09 -6.27 -2.55
#